data_AF-A0A1A9B425-F1
#
_entry.id   AF-A0A1A9B425-F1
#
_cell.length_a   1.000
_cell.length_b   1.000
_cell.length_c   1.000
_cell.angle_alpha   90.00
_cell.angle_beta   90.00
_cell.angle_gamma   90.00
#
_symmetry.space_group_name_H-M   'P 1'
#
loop_
_entity.id
_entity.type
_entity.pdbx_description
1 polymer ?
#
loop_
_entity_poly.entity_id
_entity_poly.type
_entity_poly.pdbx_seq_one_letter_code
_entity_poly.pdbx_strand_id
1 'polypeptide(L)' 'MRPGLWLVAGVVLGRPVPVTDRYPHLCGTTATATITGQPYRYRARDCAACPQRPGGRG' A
#
# COMPACT_ATOMS: atom_id res chain seq x y z
N MET A 1 -2.39 -18.53 17.17
CA MET A 1 -2.40 -17.09 16.86
C MET A 1 -2.72 -16.90 15.40
N ARG A 2 -3.64 -16.01 15.03
CA ARG A 2 -3.83 -15.61 13.64
C ARG A 2 -2.70 -14.64 13.26
N PRO A 3 -1.99 -14.84 12.14
CA PRO A 3 -1.01 -13.85 11.69
C PRO A 3 -1.72 -12.51 11.44
N GLY A 4 -1.01 -11.40 11.68
CA GLY A 4 -1.51 -10.08 11.33
C GLY A 4 -1.79 -9.95 9.82
N LEU A 5 -2.51 -8.90 9.43
CA LEU A 5 -2.81 -8.60 8.02
C LEU A 5 -2.30 -7.22 7.64
N TRP A 6 -1.73 -7.11 6.44
CA TRP A 6 -1.43 -5.83 5.81
C TRP A 6 -2.74 -5.19 5.35
N LEU A 7 -3.35 -4.38 6.21
CA LEU A 7 -4.68 -3.80 5.97
C LEU A 7 -4.76 -3.01 4.65
N VAL A 8 -3.83 -2.09 4.41
CA VAL A 8 -3.80 -1.27 3.20
C VAL A 8 -3.64 -2.14 1.95
N ALA A 9 -2.71 -3.10 1.98
CA ALA A 9 -2.51 -4.00 0.85
C ALA A 9 -3.75 -4.87 0.60
N GLY A 10 -4.41 -5.34 1.64
CA GLY A 10 -5.58 -6.18 1.48
C GLY A 10 -6.79 -5.43 0.94
N VAL A 11 -6.99 -4.19 1.38
CA VAL A 11 -8.02 -3.29 0.83
C VAL A 11 -7.74 -3.01 -0.65
N VAL A 12 -6.50 -2.65 -1.00
CA VAL A 12 -6.14 -2.29 -2.38
C VAL A 12 -6.17 -3.50 -3.32
N LEU A 13 -5.79 -4.68 -2.84
CA LEU A 13 -5.75 -5.91 -3.65
C LEU A 13 -7.05 -6.74 -3.60
N GLY A 14 -8.03 -6.33 -2.78
CA GLY A 14 -9.30 -7.03 -2.63
C GLY A 14 -9.18 -8.43 -2.01
N ARG A 15 -8.07 -8.73 -1.31
CA ARG A 15 -7.84 -10.04 -0.68
C ARG A 15 -7.03 -9.89 0.61
N PRO A 16 -7.20 -10.77 1.62
CA PRO A 16 -6.35 -10.74 2.80
C PRO A 16 -4.88 -10.92 2.43
N VAL A 17 -3.99 -10.11 3.00
CA VAL A 17 -2.54 -10.22 2.81
C VAL A 17 -1.87 -10.46 4.17
N PRO A 18 -1.34 -11.67 4.44
CA PRO A 18 -0.65 -11.99 5.69
C PRO A 18 0.59 -11.12 5.92
N VAL A 19 0.84 -10.71 7.17
CA VAL A 19 2.09 -10.02 7.54
C VAL A 19 3.32 -10.93 7.51
N THR A 20 3.11 -12.26 7.45
CA THR A 20 4.17 -13.23 7.21
C THR A 20 4.73 -13.13 5.79
N ASP A 21 3.96 -12.57 4.86
CA ASP A 21 4.42 -12.27 3.51
C ASP A 21 5.05 -10.87 3.43
N ARG A 22 6.00 -10.71 2.50
CA ARG A 22 6.55 -9.38 2.18
C ARG A 22 5.41 -8.45 1.74
N TYR A 23 5.51 -7.19 2.14
CA TYR A 23 4.56 -6.17 1.71
C TYR A 23 4.53 -6.11 0.17
N PRO A 24 3.37 -6.28 -0.48
CA PRO A 24 3.29 -6.30 -1.93
C PRO A 24 3.43 -4.90 -2.53
N HIS A 25 3.96 -4.81 -3.75
CA HIS A 25 3.95 -3.55 -4.48
C HIS A 25 2.52 -3.17 -4.88
N LEU A 26 2.11 -1.97 -4.50
CA LEU A 26 0.81 -1.37 -4.85
C LEU A 26 0.93 -0.32 -5.96
N CYS A 27 2.12 -0.17 -6.54
CA CYS A 27 2.39 0.84 -7.56
C CYS A 27 1.51 0.64 -8.79
N GLY A 28 0.88 1.72 -9.24
CA GLY A 28 0.04 1.69 -10.42
C GLY A 28 -1.37 1.16 -10.17
N THR A 29 -1.65 0.60 -8.99
CA THR A 29 -2.99 0.18 -8.59
C THR A 29 -3.84 1.41 -8.25
N THR A 30 -5.11 1.36 -8.65
CA THR A 30 -6.10 2.39 -8.31
C THR A 30 -6.97 1.88 -7.18
N ALA A 31 -7.13 2.67 -6.14
CA ALA A 31 -8.05 2.40 -5.04
C ALA A 31 -8.88 3.64 -4.74
N THR A 32 -10.06 3.45 -4.15
CA THR A 32 -10.88 4.57 -3.71
C THR A 32 -10.28 5.19 -2.46
N ALA A 33 -9.95 6.49 -2.52
CA ALA A 33 -9.45 7.22 -1.37
C ALA A 33 -10.54 7.33 -0.31
N THR A 34 -10.25 6.88 0.91
CA THR A 34 -11.25 6.83 2.00
C THR A 34 -11.75 8.22 2.40
N ILE A 35 -10.90 9.25 2.29
CA ILE A 35 -11.27 10.62 2.69
C ILE A 35 -12.11 11.33 1.63
N THR A 36 -11.75 11.21 0.35
CA THR A 36 -12.37 11.98 -0.73
C THR A 36 -13.37 11.18 -1.57
N GLY A 37 -13.39 9.85 -1.41
CA GLY A 37 -14.18 8.93 -2.23
C GLY A 37 -13.72 8.85 -3.70
N GLN A 38 -12.63 9.52 -4.07
CA GLN A 38 -12.16 9.58 -5.45
C GLN A 38 -11.19 8.44 -5.77
N PRO A 39 -11.15 7.98 -7.03
CA PRO A 39 -10.13 7.03 -7.46
C PRO A 39 -8.74 7.66 -7.30
N TYR A 40 -7.90 7.01 -6.51
CA TYR A 40 -6.53 7.41 -6.25
C TYR A 40 -5.59 6.33 -6.78
N ARG A 41 -4.66 6.73 -7.64
CA ARG A 41 -3.62 5.85 -8.17
C ARG A 41 -2.38 5.90 -7.28
N TYR A 42 -2.03 4.77 -6.67
CA TYR A 42 -0.82 4.64 -5.87
C TYR A 42 0.42 4.87 -6.73
N ARG A 43 1.25 5.84 -6.34
CA ARG A 43 2.54 6.09 -6.97
C ARG A 43 3.64 5.43 -6.14
N ALA A 44 4.84 5.34 -6.71
CA ALA A 44 6.00 4.77 -6.03
C ALA A 44 6.32 5.46 -4.69
N ARG A 45 5.97 6.75 -4.55
CA ARG A 45 6.14 7.51 -3.29
C ARG A 45 5.21 7.04 -2.16
N ASP A 46 4.07 6.46 -2.52
CA ASP A 46 3.01 6.04 -1.59
C ASP A 46 3.10 4.54 -1.27
N CYS A 47 3.94 3.80 -2.01
CA CYS A 47 4.10 2.36 -1.84
C CYS A 47 5.19 2.04 -0.83
N ALA A 48 4.82 1.41 0.29
CA ALA A 48 5.76 1.00 1.33
C ALA A 48 6.78 -0.05 0.88
N ALA A 49 6.48 -0.83 -0.17
CA ALA A 49 7.44 -1.77 -0.75
C ALA A 49 8.48 -1.08 -1.64
N CYS A 50 8.23 0.13 -2.12
CA CYS A 50 9.22 0.86 -2.89
C CYS A 50 10.31 1.42 -1.98
N PRO A 51 11.57 1.46 -2.45
CA PRO A 51 12.61 2.19 -1.76
C PRO A 51 12.20 3.65 -1.67
N GLN A 52 11.89 4.10 -0.46
CA GLN A 52 11.66 5.51 -0.20
C GLN A 52 12.98 6.20 -0.52
N ARG A 53 13.01 7.07 -1.54
CA ARG A 53 14.14 7.99 -1.69
C ARG A 53 14.27 8.70 -0.33
N PRO A 54 15.41 8.61 0.37
CA PRO A 54 15.58 9.40 1.58
C PRO A 54 15.28 10.83 1.19
N GLY A 55 14.29 11.43 1.85
CA GLY A 55 13.94 12.82 1.61
C GLY A 55 15.22 13.62 1.77
N GLY A 56 15.72 14.18 0.68
CA GLY A 56 16.77 15.18 0.73
C GLY A 56 16.23 16.34 1.56
N ARG A 57 16.60 16.36 2.83
CA ARG A 57 16.53 17.53 3.68
C ARG A 57 17.69 18.41 3.20
N GLY A 58 17.40 19.30 2.26
CA GLY A 58 18.25 20.47 2.00
C GLY A 58 18.23 21.39 3.20
#